data_AF-A0A529HRZ8-F1
#
_entry.id   AF-A0A529HRZ8-F1
#
_cell.length_a   1.000
_cell.length_b   1.000
_cell.length_c   1.000
_cell.angle_alpha   90.00
_cell.angle_beta   90.00
_cell.angle_gamma   90.00
#
_symmetry.space_group_name_H-M   'P 1'
#
loop_
_entity.id
_entity.type
_entity.pdbx_description
1 polymer ?
#
loop_
_entity_poly.entity_id
_entity_poly.type
_entity_poly.pdbx_seq_one_letter_code
_entity_poly.pdbx_strand_id
1 'polypeptide(L)'
;FAAALRADLSPHGIRVTEIVPGRVETQLYKDILDAEARAAMYAGNVAVQPDDVASMVVTLLGLPAWADVTRFDIMPTRPTSPSGSKQGK
;
A
#
# COMPACT_ATOMS: atom_id res chain seq x y z
N PHE A 1 -4.23 -9.16 -12.78
CA PHE A 1 -4.84 -10.29 -12.03
C PHE A 1 -6.17 -9.89 -11.42
N ALA A 2 -6.21 -8.95 -10.45
CA ALA A 2 -7.44 -8.58 -9.73
C ALA A 2 -8.62 -8.20 -10.64
N ALA A 3 -8.38 -7.47 -11.74
CA ALA A 3 -9.43 -7.10 -12.69
C ALA A 3 -10.07 -8.31 -13.39
N ALA A 4 -9.29 -9.32 -13.78
CA ALA A 4 -9.80 -10.54 -14.39
C ALA A 4 -10.57 -11.38 -13.35
N LEU A 5 -10.00 -11.55 -12.16
CA LEU A 5 -10.66 -12.25 -11.05
C LEU A 5 -12.01 -11.61 -10.68
N ARG A 6 -12.09 -10.27 -10.68
CA ARG A 6 -13.35 -9.57 -10.45
C ARG A 6 -14.38 -9.85 -11.54
N ALA A 7 -13.98 -9.88 -12.81
CA ALA A 7 -14.88 -10.19 -13.91
C ALA A 7 -15.51 -11.58 -13.72
N ASP A 8 -14.68 -12.59 -13.40
CA ASP A 8 -15.12 -13.96 -13.19
C ASP A 8 -16.05 -14.12 -11.97
N LEU A 9 -15.83 -13.35 -10.91
CA LEU A 9 -16.54 -13.49 -9.64
C LEU A 9 -17.75 -12.57 -9.48
N SER A 10 -17.86 -11.51 -10.30
CA SER A 10 -18.97 -10.55 -10.24
C SER A 10 -20.37 -11.19 -10.41
N PRO A 11 -20.59 -12.22 -11.26
CA PRO A 11 -21.90 -12.89 -11.37
C PRO A 11 -22.32 -13.61 -10.07
N HIS A 12 -21.36 -13.91 -9.19
CA HIS A 12 -21.59 -14.55 -7.89
C HIS A 12 -21.75 -13.53 -6.75
N GLY A 13 -21.71 -12.23 -7.04
CA GLY A 13 -21.80 -11.17 -6.02
C GLY A 13 -20.57 -11.07 -5.11
N ILE A 14 -19.44 -11.67 -5.50
CA ILE A 14 -18.19 -11.60 -4.72
C ILE A 14 -17.43 -10.34 -5.13
N ARG A 15 -17.07 -9.53 -4.14
CA ARG A 15 -16.29 -8.29 -4.30
C ARG A 15 -14.80 -8.60 -4.37
N VAL A 16 -14.08 -7.87 -5.23
CA VAL A 16 -12.63 -8.03 -5.41
C VAL A 16 -11.97 -6.65 -5.46
N THR A 17 -11.27 -6.31 -4.38
CA THR A 17 -10.51 -5.06 -4.24
C THR A 17 -9.01 -5.34 -4.34
N GLU A 18 -8.31 -4.50 -5.11
CA GLU A 18 -6.85 -4.41 -5.10
C GLU A 18 -6.42 -3.25 -4.18
N ILE A 19 -5.74 -3.53 -3.07
CA ILE A 19 -5.15 -2.51 -2.20
C ILE A 19 -3.71 -2.26 -2.64
N VAL A 20 -3.38 -1.00 -2.98
CA VAL A 20 -2.10 -0.63 -3.58
C VAL A 20 -1.41 0.43 -2.72
N PRO A 21 -0.66 0.01 -1.69
CA PRO A 21 0.09 0.94 -0.89
C PRO A 21 1.42 1.31 -1.56
N GLY A 22 1.84 2.55 -1.33
CA GLY A 22 3.21 2.99 -1.56
C GLY A 22 4.17 2.42 -0.52
N ARG A 23 5.17 3.20 -0.12
CA ARG A 23 6.10 2.78 0.93
C ARG A 23 5.36 2.68 2.28
N VAL A 24 5.32 1.47 2.84
CA VAL A 24 4.78 1.20 4.18
C VAL A 24 5.91 0.80 5.13
N GLU A 25 5.92 1.37 6.33
CA GLU A 25 6.88 1.04 7.37
C GLU A 25 6.52 -0.26 8.09
N THR A 26 6.87 -1.38 7.46
CA THR A 26 6.63 -2.72 7.98
C THR A 26 7.94 -3.44 8.28
N GLN A 27 7.82 -4.72 8.59
CA GLN A 27 8.94 -5.64 8.73
C GLN A 27 9.41 -6.22 7.38
N LEU A 28 8.82 -5.83 6.23
CA LEU A 28 9.11 -6.41 4.91
C LEU A 28 10.61 -6.40 4.55
N TYR A 29 11.32 -5.34 4.92
CA TYR A 29 12.74 -5.17 4.62
C TYR A 29 13.67 -5.48 5.80
N LYS A 30 13.15 -6.02 6.92
CA LYS A 30 13.93 -6.18 8.16
C LYS A 30 15.19 -7.06 7.98
N ASP A 31 15.10 -8.06 7.10
CA ASP A 31 16.17 -9.04 6.83
C ASP A 31 16.90 -8.73 5.51
N ILE A 32 16.47 -7.67 4.80
CA ILE A 32 17.00 -7.28 3.48
C ILE A 32 17.91 -6.05 3.62
N LEU A 33 17.53 -5.12 4.49
CA LEU A 33 18.27 -3.89 4.79
C LEU A 33 18.84 -3.97 6.20
N ASP A 34 20.07 -3.48 6.37
CA ASP A 34 20.60 -3.23 7.71
C ASP A 34 19.82 -2.09 8.42
N ALA A 35 20.09 -1.92 9.71
CA ALA A 35 19.38 -0.94 10.53
C ALA A 35 19.54 0.51 10.03
N GLU A 36 20.70 0.86 9.48
CA GLU A 36 20.98 2.23 9.00
C GLU A 36 20.24 2.50 7.69
N ALA A 37 20.31 1.58 6.73
CA ALA A 37 19.60 1.66 5.46
C ALA A 37 18.08 1.65 5.67
N ARG A 38 17.58 0.84 6.61
CA ARG A 38 16.16 0.83 6.97
C ARG A 38 15.73 2.15 7.62
N ALA A 39 16.52 2.69 8.55
CA ALA A 39 16.22 3.98 9.16
C ALA A 39 16.23 5.12 8.11
N ALA A 40 17.18 5.12 7.19
CA ALA A 40 17.24 6.08 6.09
C ALA A 40 16.04 5.97 5.14
N MET A 41 15.57 4.75 4.87
CA MET A 41 14.39 4.50 4.03
C MET A 41 13.11 5.12 4.61
N TYR A 42 12.97 5.17 5.94
CA TYR A 42 11.78 5.69 6.64
C TYR A 42 12.00 7.05 7.31
N ALA A 43 13.15 7.68 7.08
CA ALA A 43 13.48 8.99 7.63
C ALA A 43 12.44 10.06 7.24
N GLY A 44 12.16 10.97 8.18
CA GLY A 44 11.21 12.07 7.98
C GLY A 44 9.75 11.73 8.27
N ASN A 45 9.43 10.51 8.70
CA ASN A 45 8.10 10.07 9.13
C ASN A 45 6.99 10.38 8.12
N VAL A 46 7.28 10.13 6.84
CA VAL A 46 6.35 10.39 5.72
C VAL A 46 5.77 9.10 5.12
N ALA A 47 6.29 7.93 5.50
CA ALA A 47 5.81 6.66 4.99
C ALA A 47 4.40 6.35 5.51
N VAL A 48 3.64 5.60 4.71
CA VAL A 48 2.37 5.00 5.15
C VAL A 48 2.68 4.03 6.30
N GLN A 49 1.80 3.97 7.29
CA GLN A 49 1.94 3.07 8.43
C GLN A 49 1.06 1.82 8.26
N PRO A 50 1.40 0.69 8.91
CA PRO A 50 0.59 -0.52 8.85
C PRO A 50 -0.88 -0.30 9.23
N ASP A 51 -1.13 0.55 10.22
CA ASP A 51 -2.47 0.88 10.70
C ASP A 51 -3.30 1.67 9.67
N ASP A 52 -2.66 2.41 8.76
CA ASP A 52 -3.34 3.08 7.66
C ASP A 52 -3.88 2.06 6.66
N VAL A 53 -3.08 1.04 6.32
CA VAL A 53 -3.50 -0.07 5.44
C VAL A 53 -4.59 -0.91 6.11
N ALA A 54 -4.48 -1.16 7.42
CA ALA A 54 -5.52 -1.83 8.18
C ALA A 54 -6.85 -1.04 8.14
N SER A 55 -6.78 0.29 8.25
CA SER A 55 -7.95 1.17 8.15
C SER A 55 -8.61 1.11 6.78
N MET A 56 -7.83 0.97 5.69
CA MET A 56 -8.38 0.73 4.36
C MET A 56 -9.17 -0.58 4.30
N VAL A 57 -8.62 -1.68 4.84
CA VAL A 57 -9.31 -2.98 4.89
C VAL A 57 -10.63 -2.87 5.66
N VAL A 58 -10.61 -2.29 6.87
CA VAL A 58 -11.81 -2.11 7.70
C VAL A 58 -12.85 -1.26 6.97
N THR A 59 -12.42 -0.19 6.28
CA THR A 59 -13.31 0.64 5.47
C THR A 59 -14.02 -0.17 4.38
N LEU A 60 -13.28 -1.01 3.65
CA LEU A 60 -13.84 -1.86 2.59
C LEU A 60 -14.86 -2.88 3.11
N LEU A 61 -14.61 -3.41 4.31
CA LEU A 61 -15.51 -4.34 5.00
C LEU A 61 -16.79 -3.66 5.47
N GLY A 62 -16.74 -2.37 5.79
CA GLY A 62 -17.89 -1.57 6.22
C GLY A 62 -18.81 -1.09 5.09
N LEU A 63 -18.41 -1.24 3.84
CA LEU A 63 -19.23 -0.87 2.68
C LEU A 63 -20.44 -1.81 2.53
N PRO A 64 -21.57 -1.32 1.99
CA PRO A 64 -22.72 -2.17 1.72
C PRO A 64 -22.40 -3.25 0.66
N ALA A 65 -23.15 -4.35 0.67
CA ALA A 65 -22.90 -5.51 -0.18
C ALA A 65 -22.90 -5.21 -1.69
N TRP A 66 -23.59 -4.15 -2.13
CA TRP A 66 -23.66 -3.72 -3.54
C TRP A 66 -22.56 -2.72 -3.94
N ALA A 67 -21.68 -2.32 -3.02
CA ALA A 67 -20.60 -1.39 -3.29
C ALA A 67 -19.24 -2.12 -3.31
N ASP A 68 -18.59 -2.07 -4.47
CA ASP A 68 -17.24 -2.62 -4.69
C ASP A 68 -16.27 -1.48 -4.99
N VAL A 69 -15.24 -1.34 -4.15
CA VAL A 69 -14.07 -0.52 -4.46
C VAL A 69 -13.12 -1.41 -5.21
N THR A 70 -12.96 -1.14 -6.50
CA THR A 70 -12.23 -2.02 -7.41
C THR A 70 -10.72 -1.93 -7.25
N ARG A 71 -10.22 -0.79 -6.78
CA ARG A 71 -8.82 -0.49 -6.50
C ARG A 71 -8.73 0.64 -5.47
N PHE A 72 -7.82 0.52 -4.50
CA PHE A 72 -7.64 1.48 -3.43
C PHE A 72 -6.14 1.77 -3.22
N ASP A 73 -5.67 2.88 -3.76
CA ASP A 73 -4.27 3.31 -3.65
C ASP A 73 -4.07 4.22 -2.42
N ILE A 74 -2.97 4.03 -1.69
CA ILE A 74 -2.53 4.92 -0.60
C ILE A 74 -1.06 5.28 -0.77
N MET A 75 -0.73 6.57 -0.75
CA MET A 75 0.63 7.06 -0.99
C MET A 75 1.02 8.11 0.06
N PRO A 76 2.31 8.20 0.44
CA PRO A 76 2.84 9.35 1.16
C PRO A 76 2.48 10.66 0.46
N THR A 77 1.97 11.64 1.20
CA THR A 77 1.63 12.97 0.65
C THR A 77 2.88 13.72 0.17
N ARG A 78 4.03 13.46 0.79
CA ARG A 78 5.33 14.01 0.37
C ARG A 78 6.14 12.90 -0.30
N PRO A 79 6.54 13.05 -1.57
CA PRO A 79 7.43 12.09 -2.22
C PRO A 79 8.78 12.09 -1.51
N THR A 80 9.23 10.94 -1.03
CA THR A 80 10.66 10.75 -0.75
C THR A 80 11.36 10.60 -2.09
N SER A 81 12.49 11.28 -2.30
CA SER A 81 13.32 11.05 -3.49
C SER A 81 13.57 9.54 -3.66
N PRO A 82 13.56 9.01 -4.90
CA PRO A 82 13.97 7.64 -5.14
C PRO A 82 15.34 7.44 -4.51
N SER A 83 15.51 6.43 -3.66
CA SER A 83 16.81 6.10 -3.10
C SER A 83 17.74 5.76 -4.25
N GLY A 84 18.64 6.66 -4.64
CA GLY A 84 19.61 6.38 -5.71
C GLY A 84 20.18 7.53 -6.54
N SER A 85 19.74 8.79 -6.43
CA SER A 85 20.54 9.87 -7.02
C SER A 85 21.60 10.33 -6.03
N LYS A 86 22.83 9.79 -6.15
CA LYS A 86 24.00 10.59 -5.79
C LYS A 86 23.91 11.86 -6.64
N GLN A 87 23.46 12.97 -6.05
CA GLN A 87 23.69 14.28 -6.65
C GLN A 87 25.21 14.46 -6.71
N GLY A 88 25.75 14.29 -7.91
CA GLY A 88 27.14 14.62 -8.19
C GLY A 88 27.39 16.07 -7.81
N LYS A 89 28.47 16.28 -7.05
CA LYS A 89 29.14 17.58 -6.99
C LYS A 89 29.76 17.90 -8.34
#